data_AF-A0AAP8N783-F1
#
_entry.id   AF-A0AAP8N783-F1
#
_cell.length_a   1.000
_cell.length_b   1.000
_cell.length_c   1.000
_cell.angle_alpha   90.00
_cell.angle_beta   90.00
_cell.angle_gamma   90.00
#
_symmetry.space_group_name_H-M   'P 1'
#
loop_
_entity.id
_entity.type
_entity.pdbx_description
1 polymer ?
#
loop_
_entity_poly.entity_id
_entity_poly.type
_entity_poly.pdbx_seq_one_letter_code
_entity_poly.pdbx_strand_id
1 'polypeptide(L)'
;IKGEDVFRLYDTYGFPIELTEEYAEEEGLTVDHDGFEVEMEKQRERARSARQDVDSMQVQSEALREIKEVSAFVGYGEGTFESTV
;
A
#
# COMPACT_ATOMS: atom_id res chain seq x y z
N ILE A 1 16.35 11.41 17.98
CA ILE A 1 16.05 11.10 16.57
C ILE A 1 14.65 11.61 16.28
N LYS A 2 14.47 12.39 15.22
CA LYS A 2 13.16 12.99 14.89
C LYS A 2 12.15 11.90 14.53
N GLY A 3 10.88 12.10 14.88
CA GLY A 3 9.82 11.14 14.57
C GLY A 3 9.67 10.84 13.09
N GLU A 4 9.90 11.82 12.21
CA GLU A 4 9.89 11.64 10.74
C GLU A 4 10.97 10.67 10.24
N ASP A 5 12.18 10.73 10.82
CA ASP A 5 13.27 9.84 10.44
C ASP A 5 13.00 8.40 10.91
N VAL A 6 12.45 8.24 12.12
CA VAL A 6 12.02 6.95 12.67
C VAL A 6 10.86 6.38 11.87
N PHE A 7 9.89 7.21 11.50
CA PHE A 7 8.77 6.82 10.64
C PHE A 7 9.27 6.31 9.29
N ARG A 8 10.27 6.97 8.68
CA ARG A 8 10.86 6.49 7.42
C ARG A 8 11.55 5.12 7.59
N LEU A 9 12.28 4.91 8.69
CA LEU A 9 12.88 3.61 9.02
C LEU A 9 11.82 2.52 9.12
N TYR A 10 10.71 2.82 9.78
CA TYR A 10 9.57 1.91 9.92
C TYR A 10 8.84 1.65 8.59
N ASP A 11 8.35 2.68 7.93
CA ASP A 11 7.45 2.56 6.77
C ASP A 11 8.18 2.17 5.48
N THR A 12 9.33 2.78 5.19
CA THR A 12 10.06 2.56 3.94
C THR A 12 11.01 1.38 4.02
N TYR A 13 11.72 1.24 5.14
CA TYR A 13 12.75 0.22 5.31
C TYR A 13 12.28 -0.99 6.13
N GLY A 14 11.07 -0.96 6.70
CA GLY A 14 10.52 -2.06 7.49
C GLY A 14 11.27 -2.29 8.81
N PHE A 15 12.02 -1.30 9.28
CA PHE A 15 12.86 -1.42 10.45
C PHE A 15 12.03 -1.22 11.74
N PRO A 16 12.06 -2.16 12.70
CA PRO A 16 11.26 -2.04 13.92
C PRO A 16 11.63 -0.80 14.74
N ILE A 17 10.63 -0.19 15.36
CA ILE A 17 10.84 1.01 16.18
C ILE A 17 11.62 0.65 17.44
N GLU A 18 11.38 -0.53 18.01
CA GLU A 18 12.06 -1.03 19.20
C GLU A 18 13.57 -1.17 18.96
N LEU A 19 13.97 -1.67 17.79
CA LEU A 19 15.39 -1.74 17.39
C LEU A 19 15.98 -0.34 17.21
N THR A 20 15.21 0.60 16.63
CA THR A 20 15.66 1.98 16.47
C THR A 20 15.89 2.66 17.82
N GLU A 21 15.03 2.37 18.80
CA GLU A 21 15.18 2.83 20.19
C GLU A 21 16.40 2.21 20.87
N GLU A 22 16.56 0.88 20.78
CA GLU A 22 17.73 0.19 21.36
C GLU A 22 19.05 0.79 20.84
N TYR A 23 19.20 0.94 19.52
CA TYR A 23 20.41 1.55 18.94
C TYR A 23 20.57 3.04 19.29
N ALA A 24 19.47 3.78 19.40
CA ALA A 24 19.52 5.18 19.80
C ALA A 24 20.02 5.31 21.25
N GLU A 25 19.50 4.49 22.15
CA GLU A 25 19.89 4.49 23.57
C GLU A 25 21.36 4.11 23.77
N GLU A 26 21.87 3.12 23.01
CA GLU A 26 23.29 2.76 23.02
C GLU A 26 24.21 3.94 22.67
N GLU A 27 23.76 4.81 21.77
CA GLU A 27 24.47 6.03 21.35
C GLU A 27 24.11 7.26 22.21
N GLY A 28 23.31 7.09 23.27
CA GLY A 28 22.88 8.17 24.16
C GLY A 28 21.88 9.15 23.52
N LEU A 29 21.19 8.72 22.46
CA LEU A 29 20.15 9.45 21.76
C LEU A 29 18.76 8.98 22.23
N THR A 30 17.77 9.87 22.17
CA THR A 30 16.37 9.56 22.47
C THR A 30 15.51 9.64 21.21
N VAL A 31 14.51 8.79 21.09
CA VAL A 31 13.55 8.79 19.98
C VAL A 31 12.38 9.71 20.28
N ASP A 32 11.94 10.48 19.28
CA ASP A 32 10.75 11.31 19.33
C ASP A 32 9.50 10.50 18.95
N HIS A 33 8.88 9.89 19.96
CA HIS A 33 7.67 9.07 19.79
C HIS A 33 6.46 9.89 19.37
N ASP A 34 6.28 11.09 19.93
CA ASP A 34 5.15 11.95 19.59
C ASP A 34 5.18 12.33 18.11
N GLY A 35 6.36 12.67 17.58
CA GLY A 35 6.56 12.93 16.16
C GLY A 35 6.28 11.70 15.29
N PHE A 36 6.66 10.51 15.74
CA PHE A 36 6.38 9.24 15.04
C PHE A 36 4.88 8.96 14.98
N GLU A 37 4.16 9.12 16.10
CA GLU A 37 2.70 8.93 16.16
C GLU A 37 1.95 9.90 15.23
N VAL A 38 2.41 11.16 15.14
CA VAL A 38 1.87 12.15 14.21
C VAL A 38 2.00 11.70 12.75
N GLU A 39 3.16 11.16 12.35
CA GLU A 39 3.35 10.64 10.98
C GLU A 39 2.53 9.37 10.71
N MET A 40 2.37 8.50 11.71
CA MET A 40 1.49 7.33 11.63
C MET A 40 0.03 7.73 11.41
N GLU A 41 -0.48 8.76 12.10
CA GLU A 41 -1.85 9.24 11.88
C GLU A 41 -2.01 9.86 10.48
N LYS A 42 -1.04 10.67 10.02
CA LYS A 42 -1.05 11.21 8.65
C LYS A 42 -1.05 10.11 7.59
N GLN A 43 -0.29 9.04 7.79
CA GLN A 43 -0.30 7.89 6.88
C GLN A 43 -1.67 7.19 6.89
N ARG A 44 -2.26 7.00 8.07
CA ARG A 44 -3.60 6.41 8.20
C ARG A 44 -4.67 7.27 7.52
N GLU A 45 -4.60 8.58 7.64
CA GLU A 45 -5.47 9.52 6.93
C GLU A 45 -5.30 9.42 5.41
N ARG A 46 -4.06 9.43 4.90
CA ARG A 46 -3.77 9.24 3.46
C ARG A 46 -4.32 7.92 2.92
N ALA A 47 -4.19 6.84 3.69
CA ALA A 47 -4.74 5.54 3.29
C ALA A 47 -6.27 5.54 3.26
N ARG A 48 -6.92 6.26 4.18
CA ARG A 48 -8.38 6.42 4.21
C ARG A 48 -8.89 7.29 3.05
N SER A 49 -8.23 8.41 2.76
CA SER A 49 -8.61 9.30 1.65
C SER A 49 -8.41 8.61 0.30
N ALA A 50 -7.28 7.92 0.11
CA ALA A 50 -7.03 7.16 -1.11
C ALA A 50 -8.13 6.12 -1.38
N ARG A 51 -8.68 5.49 -0.34
CA ARG A 51 -9.82 4.55 -0.47
C ARG A 51 -11.12 5.20 -0.93
N GLN A 52 -11.39 6.44 -0.55
CA GLN A 52 -12.59 7.16 -1.00
C GLN A 52 -12.52 7.50 -2.49
N ASP A 53 -11.33 7.76 -3.02
CA ASP A 53 -11.15 8.07 -4.45
C ASP A 53 -11.23 6.83 -5.36
N VAL A 54 -11.08 5.61 -4.83
CA VAL A 54 -11.14 4.36 -5.62
C VAL A 54 -12.56 3.82 -5.83
N ASP A 55 -13.61 4.50 -5.36
CA ASP A 55 -14.97 4.23 -5.87
C ASP A 55 -15.10 4.56 -7.38
N SER A 56 -14.05 5.16 -7.97
CA SER A 56 -13.85 5.24 -9.40
C SER A 56 -13.35 3.92 -10.04
N MET A 57 -13.74 2.76 -9.53
CA MET A 57 -13.86 1.54 -10.36
C MET A 57 -14.98 1.70 -11.42
N GLN A 58 -15.11 2.88 -12.03
CA GLN A 58 -15.66 3.02 -13.37
C GLN A 58 -14.60 2.54 -14.39
N VAL A 59 -14.13 1.30 -14.23
CA VAL A 59 -13.49 0.59 -15.33
C VAL A 59 -14.62 0.13 -16.24
N GLN A 60 -15.17 1.05 -17.00
CA GLN A 60 -15.90 0.72 -18.21
C GLN A 60 -15.69 1.87 -19.18
N SER A 61 -14.54 1.85 -19.86
CA SER A 61 -14.46 2.54 -21.16
C SER A 61 -15.67 2.08 -21.98
N GLU A 62 -16.31 2.98 -22.72
CA GLU A 62 -17.48 2.62 -23.54
C GLU A 62 -17.18 1.42 -24.45
N ALA A 63 -15.94 1.33 -24.95
CA ALA A 63 -15.43 0.19 -25.71
C ALA A 63 -15.57 -1.17 -25.00
N LEU A 64 -15.39 -1.24 -23.68
CA LEU A 64 -15.57 -2.47 -22.91
C LEU A 64 -17.05 -2.74 -22.58
N ARG A 65 -17.87 -1.70 -22.49
CA ARG A 65 -19.34 -1.80 -22.31
C ARG A 65 -20.05 -2.35 -23.54
N GLU A 66 -19.52 -2.06 -24.72
CA GLU A 66 -20.11 -2.48 -25.99
C GLU A 66 -19.85 -3.96 -26.32
N ILE A 67 -18.90 -4.60 -25.65
CA ILE A 67 -18.64 -6.04 -25.80
C ILE A 67 -19.78 -6.81 -25.13
N LYS A 68 -20.71 -7.30 -25.95
CA LYS A 68 -21.82 -8.17 -25.53
C LYS A 68 -21.49 -9.67 -25.66
N GLU A 69 -20.29 -9.98 -26.15
CA GLU A 69 -19.83 -11.36 -26.30
C GLU A 69 -19.70 -12.04 -24.93
N VAL A 70 -20.20 -13.27 -24.84
CA VAL A 70 -20.17 -14.03 -23.59
C VAL A 70 -18.75 -14.56 -23.38
N SER A 71 -18.05 -14.05 -22.39
CA SER A 71 -16.80 -14.65 -21.93
C SER A 71 -17.08 -15.84 -21.02
N ALA A 72 -16.50 -17.00 -21.33
CA ALA A 72 -16.54 -18.18 -20.48
C ALA A 72 -15.17 -18.38 -19.83
N PHE A 73 -15.15 -18.45 -18.49
CA PHE A 73 -13.94 -18.83 -17.77
C PHE A 73 -13.71 -20.33 -17.91
N VAL A 74 -12.59 -20.71 -18.51
CA VAL A 74 -12.24 -22.10 -18.83
C VAL A 74 -11.42 -22.82 -17.76
N GLY A 75 -11.10 -22.14 -16.64
CA GLY A 75 -10.39 -22.75 -15.51
C GLY A 75 -8.87 -22.82 -15.68
N TYR A 76 -8.22 -23.51 -14.74
CA TYR A 76 -6.75 -23.70 -14.68
C TYR A 76 -6.30 -25.10 -15.11
N GLY A 77 -7.22 -25.90 -15.66
CA GLY A 77 -6.98 -27.32 -15.96
C GLY A 77 -6.26 -27.58 -17.28
N GLU A 78 -6.30 -26.63 -18.22
CA GLU A 78 -5.70 -26.78 -19.55
C GLU A 78 -4.63 -25.69 -19.76
N GLY A 79 -3.45 -26.10 -20.24
CA GLY A 79 -2.28 -25.23 -20.39
C GLY A 79 -2.20 -24.49 -21.72
N THR A 80 -3.13 -24.74 -22.64
CA THR A 80 -3.12 -24.21 -24.00
C THR A 80 -4.53 -24.06 -24.53
N PHE A 81 -4.83 -22.91 -25.13
CA PHE A 81 -6.10 -22.64 -25.81
C PHE A 81 -5.83 -21.92 -27.13
N GLU A 82 -6.59 -22.29 -28.16
CA GLU A 82 -6.64 -21.53 -29.40
C GLU A 82 -7.77 -20.50 -29.31
N SER A 83 -7.46 -19.25 -29.65
CA SER A 83 -8.44 -18.18 -29.80
C SER A 83 -8.34 -17.62 -31.22
N THR A 84 -9.49 -17.28 -31.81
CA THR A 84 -9.55 -16.59 -33.09
C THR A 84 -9.75 -15.10 -32.83
N VAL A 85 -8.89 -14.27 -33.44
CA VAL A 85 -8.97 -12.80 -33.41
C VAL A 85 -9.94 -12.31 -34.47
#